data_AF-A0A830GUQ8-F1
#
_entry.id   AF-A0A830GUQ8-F1
#
_cell.length_a   1.000
_cell.length_b   1.000
_cell.length_c   1.000
_cell.angle_alpha   90.00
_cell.angle_beta   90.00
_cell.angle_gamma   90.00
#
_symmetry.space_group_name_H-M   'P 1'
#
loop_
_entity.id
_entity.type
_entity.pdbx_description
1 polymer ?
#
loop_
_entity_poly.entity_id
_entity_poly.type
_entity_poly.pdbx_seq_one_letter_code
_entity_poly.pdbx_strand_id
1 'polypeptide(L)'
;MFDVKQIRLGLEEWRKLSDELRRIGQNDDLEVLMNIAVAPSEEEGDAAQKLTNEMNDIGKELESEVGAAVHVHAHEDHFAMYLSMKKKGGDISSAIRTVASLIKSCEFCSVHGIDGEIHLGDDVSAIFFGDPYKMTFILPGQDGRRLIVMEMNT
;
A
#
# COMPACT_ATOMS: atom_id res chain seq x y z
N MET A 1 22.45 11.26 -9.37
CA MET A 1 23.02 9.96 -9.77
C MET A 1 22.56 8.96 -8.73
N PHE A 2 21.58 8.11 -9.05
CA PHE A 2 21.05 7.12 -8.11
C PHE A 2 22.13 6.07 -7.81
N ASP A 3 22.37 5.79 -6.53
CA ASP A 3 23.32 4.77 -6.12
C ASP A 3 22.70 3.38 -6.36
N VAL A 4 23.24 2.63 -7.34
CA VAL A 4 22.82 1.27 -7.69
C VAL A 4 22.78 0.35 -6.47
N LYS A 5 23.60 0.63 -5.44
CA LYS A 5 23.60 -0.09 -4.18
C LYS A 5 22.33 0.13 -3.36
N GLN A 6 21.80 1.36 -3.33
CA GLN A 6 20.53 1.67 -2.65
C GLN A 6 19.34 1.01 -3.34
N ILE A 7 19.32 0.98 -4.69
CA ILE A 7 18.27 0.30 -5.46
C ILE A 7 18.27 -1.21 -5.16
N ARG A 8 19.46 -1.83 -5.09
CA ARG A 8 19.61 -3.26 -4.76
C ARG A 8 19.18 -3.58 -3.33
N LEU A 9 19.49 -2.71 -2.36
CA LEU A 9 19.09 -2.88 -0.96
C LEU A 9 17.56 -2.82 -0.81
N GLY A 10 16.90 -1.85 -1.45
CA GLY A 10 15.44 -1.76 -1.42
C GLY A 10 14.77 -3.02 -2.01
N LEU A 11 15.25 -3.52 -3.16
CA LEU A 11 14.73 -4.75 -3.75
C LEU A 11 14.90 -5.99 -2.86
N GLU A 12 15.97 -6.07 -2.09
CA GLU A 12 16.21 -7.16 -1.16
C GLU A 12 15.22 -7.14 0.03
N GLU A 13 14.91 -5.95 0.55
CA GLU A 13 13.91 -5.76 1.62
C GLU A 13 12.51 -6.17 1.15
N TRP A 14 12.10 -5.76 -0.05
CA TRP A 14 10.85 -6.21 -0.69
C TRP A 14 10.80 -7.73 -0.86
N ARG A 15 11.91 -8.35 -1.25
CA ARG A 15 11.96 -9.82 -1.36
C ARG A 15 11.81 -10.50 0.01
N LYS A 16 12.46 -9.99 1.06
CA LYS A 16 12.31 -10.54 2.42
C LYS A 16 10.88 -10.45 2.92
N LEU A 17 10.18 -9.34 2.64
CA LEU A 17 8.76 -9.23 2.98
C LEU A 17 7.93 -10.27 2.23
N SER A 18 8.16 -10.45 0.93
CA SER A 18 7.48 -11.48 0.11
C SER A 18 7.63 -12.88 0.71
N ASP A 19 8.85 -13.23 1.17
CA ASP A 19 9.14 -14.52 1.78
C ASP A 19 8.41 -14.70 3.12
N GLU A 20 8.38 -13.66 3.97
CA GLU A 20 7.66 -13.70 5.25
C GLU A 20 6.14 -13.75 5.06
N LEU A 21 5.57 -12.97 4.14
CA LEU A 21 4.14 -13.03 3.82
C LEU A 21 3.74 -14.38 3.22
N ARG A 22 4.60 -14.99 2.39
CA ARG A 22 4.38 -16.36 1.89
C ARG A 22 4.39 -17.38 3.03
N ARG A 23 5.29 -17.25 3.99
CA ARG A 23 5.32 -18.11 5.19
C ARG A 23 4.05 -17.96 6.02
N ILE A 24 3.57 -16.73 6.22
CA ILE A 24 2.35 -16.43 6.96
C ILE A 24 1.14 -17.02 6.25
N GLY A 25 0.96 -16.73 4.96
CA GLY A 25 -0.19 -17.23 4.18
C GLY A 25 -0.12 -18.73 3.88
N GLN A 26 1.06 -19.35 4.00
CA GLN A 26 1.30 -20.75 3.65
C GLN A 26 0.79 -21.06 2.23
N ASN A 27 -0.34 -21.76 2.11
CA ASN A 27 -0.99 -22.10 0.84
C ASN A 27 -2.28 -21.30 0.60
N ASP A 28 -2.73 -20.51 1.57
CA ASP A 28 -3.96 -19.73 1.52
C ASP A 28 -3.71 -18.34 0.92
N ASP A 29 -4.82 -17.70 0.53
CA ASP A 29 -4.77 -16.30 0.13
C ASP A 29 -4.85 -15.42 1.38
N LEU A 30 -4.05 -14.37 1.37
CA LEU A 30 -4.08 -13.31 2.36
C LEU A 30 -4.93 -12.17 1.81
N GLU A 31 -5.75 -11.59 2.68
CA GLU A 31 -6.58 -10.42 2.39
C GLU A 31 -5.85 -9.16 2.84
N VAL A 32 -5.71 -8.20 1.94
CA VAL A 32 -5.12 -6.89 2.25
C VAL A 32 -6.25 -5.89 2.28
N LEU A 33 -6.35 -5.15 3.38
CA LEU A 33 -7.21 -3.98 3.54
C LEU A 33 -6.30 -2.77 3.68
N MET A 34 -6.48 -1.77 2.83
CA MET A 34 -5.63 -0.59 2.79
C MET A 34 -6.48 0.67 2.73
N ASN A 35 -6.07 1.68 3.48
CA ASN A 35 -6.58 3.03 3.43
C ASN A 35 -5.46 3.99 3.02
N ILE A 36 -5.80 4.93 2.14
CA ILE A 36 -4.87 5.91 1.61
C ILE A 36 -5.49 7.28 1.82
N ALA A 37 -4.94 8.04 2.76
CA ALA A 37 -5.37 9.38 3.07
C ALA A 37 -4.65 10.38 2.15
N VAL A 38 -5.41 11.17 1.41
CA VAL A 38 -4.89 12.22 0.53
C VAL A 38 -5.60 13.54 0.78
N ALA A 39 -4.93 14.63 0.45
CA ALA A 39 -5.51 15.97 0.44
C ALA A 39 -5.17 16.67 -0.88
N PRO A 40 -5.96 17.68 -1.29
CA PRO A 40 -5.61 18.51 -2.44
C PRO A 40 -4.23 19.15 -2.26
N SER A 41 -3.41 19.17 -3.31
CA SER A 41 -2.12 19.88 -3.29
C SER A 41 -2.28 21.40 -3.44
N GLU A 42 -3.45 21.87 -3.92
CA GLU A 42 -3.80 23.28 -4.09
C GLU A 42 -5.13 23.59 -3.37
N GLU A 43 -5.26 24.81 -2.81
CA GLU A 43 -6.48 25.27 -2.11
C GLU A 43 -7.48 26.01 -3.05
N GLU A 44 -7.22 26.05 -4.36
CA GLU A 44 -8.05 26.82 -5.30
C GLU A 44 -9.36 26.11 -5.70
N GLY A 45 -10.33 26.90 -6.17
CA GLY A 45 -11.77 26.59 -6.27
C GLY A 45 -12.23 25.47 -7.21
N ASP A 46 -11.37 24.53 -7.57
CA ASP A 46 -11.72 23.28 -8.29
C ASP A 46 -10.83 22.09 -7.90
N ALA A 47 -9.95 22.24 -6.91
CA ALA A 47 -8.95 21.25 -6.54
C ALA A 47 -9.60 19.93 -6.06
N ALA A 48 -10.70 20.01 -5.30
CA ALA A 48 -11.45 18.85 -4.84
C ALA A 48 -12.03 18.03 -6.00
N GLN A 49 -12.56 18.68 -7.05
CA GLN A 49 -13.11 17.98 -8.21
C GLN A 49 -12.01 17.32 -9.07
N LYS A 50 -10.89 18.03 -9.28
CA LYS A 50 -9.72 17.46 -9.98
C LYS A 50 -9.16 16.26 -9.25
N LEU A 51 -9.00 16.38 -7.93
CA LEU A 51 -8.55 15.30 -7.06
C LEU A 51 -9.49 14.09 -7.11
N THR A 52 -10.80 14.32 -7.04
CA THR A 52 -11.80 13.24 -7.15
C THR A 52 -11.64 12.47 -8.46
N ASN A 53 -11.48 13.19 -9.58
CA ASN A 53 -11.34 12.56 -10.90
C ASN A 53 -10.04 11.76 -11.00
N GLU A 54 -8.92 12.33 -10.57
CA GLU A 54 -7.62 11.66 -10.58
C GLU A 54 -7.62 10.41 -9.69
N MET A 55 -8.15 10.49 -8.47
CA MET A 55 -8.25 9.33 -7.57
C MET A 55 -9.17 8.24 -8.13
N ASN A 56 -10.23 8.59 -8.85
CA ASN A 56 -11.06 7.60 -9.53
C ASN A 56 -10.31 6.91 -10.68
N ASP A 57 -9.47 7.62 -11.41
CA ASP A 57 -8.69 7.06 -12.51
C ASP A 57 -7.54 6.18 -11.99
N ILE A 58 -6.81 6.63 -10.95
CA ILE A 58 -5.87 5.79 -10.21
C ILE A 58 -6.58 4.55 -9.64
N GLY A 59 -7.78 4.72 -9.10
CA GLY A 59 -8.59 3.62 -8.59
C GLY A 59 -8.84 2.54 -9.64
N LYS A 60 -9.30 2.92 -10.83
CA LYS A 60 -9.50 1.98 -11.95
C LYS A 60 -8.19 1.30 -12.38
N GLU A 61 -7.09 2.04 -12.39
CA GLU A 61 -5.78 1.48 -12.72
C GLU A 61 -5.35 0.45 -11.67
N LEU A 62 -5.59 0.71 -10.38
CA LEU A 62 -5.35 -0.25 -9.30
C LEU A 62 -6.23 -1.51 -9.41
N GLU A 63 -7.51 -1.35 -9.75
CA GLU A 63 -8.40 -2.49 -10.02
C GLU A 63 -7.84 -3.36 -11.16
N SER A 64 -7.29 -2.75 -12.21
CA SER A 64 -6.68 -3.45 -13.35
C SER A 64 -5.33 -4.10 -13.02
N GLU A 65 -4.40 -3.36 -12.44
CA GLU A 65 -3.00 -3.77 -12.25
C GLU A 65 -2.83 -4.76 -11.09
N VAL A 66 -3.59 -4.57 -10.00
CA VAL A 66 -3.47 -5.40 -8.80
C VAL A 66 -4.72 -6.23 -8.52
N GLY A 67 -5.80 -6.10 -9.29
CA GLY A 67 -7.01 -6.90 -9.07
C GLY A 67 -7.67 -6.60 -7.72
N ALA A 68 -7.59 -5.34 -7.28
CA ALA A 68 -8.22 -4.89 -6.06
C ALA A 68 -9.67 -4.43 -6.30
N ALA A 69 -10.47 -4.35 -5.24
CA ALA A 69 -11.69 -3.56 -5.22
C ALA A 69 -11.37 -2.21 -4.58
N VAL A 70 -11.76 -1.11 -5.24
CA VAL A 70 -11.41 0.25 -4.82
C VAL A 70 -12.65 1.08 -4.54
N HIS A 71 -12.64 1.80 -3.42
CA HIS A 71 -13.68 2.74 -3.04
C HIS A 71 -13.06 4.09 -2.69
N VAL A 72 -13.39 5.11 -3.49
CA VAL A 72 -12.94 6.48 -3.27
C VAL A 72 -14.02 7.26 -2.53
N HIS A 73 -13.64 7.84 -1.39
CA HIS A 73 -14.48 8.72 -0.59
C HIS A 73 -13.87 10.12 -0.58
N ALA A 74 -14.68 11.09 -0.97
CA ALA A 74 -14.30 12.48 -1.13
C ALA A 74 -15.20 13.37 -0.28
N HIS A 75 -14.60 14.14 0.63
CA HIS A 75 -15.20 15.26 1.33
C HIS A 75 -14.39 16.54 1.06
N GLU A 76 -14.98 17.72 1.28
CA GLU A 76 -14.37 19.02 0.91
C GLU A 76 -12.97 19.23 1.49
N ASP A 77 -12.67 18.63 2.65
CA ASP A 77 -11.43 18.76 3.41
C ASP A 77 -10.62 17.46 3.55
N HIS A 78 -11.17 16.31 3.16
CA HIS A 78 -10.51 15.01 3.31
C HIS A 78 -10.89 14.02 2.21
N PHE A 79 -9.87 13.38 1.63
CA PHE A 79 -10.02 12.34 0.64
C PHE A 79 -9.39 11.04 1.13
N ALA A 80 -10.13 9.94 1.01
CA ALA A 80 -9.68 8.62 1.38
C ALA A 80 -9.96 7.64 0.24
N MET A 81 -8.98 6.80 -0.08
CA MET A 81 -9.15 5.65 -0.96
C MET A 81 -9.01 4.38 -0.14
N TYR A 82 -10.05 3.56 -0.14
CA TYR A 82 -10.04 2.24 0.45
C TYR A 82 -9.81 1.21 -0.65
N LEU A 83 -8.92 0.26 -0.38
CA LEU A 83 -8.54 -0.77 -1.32
C LEU A 83 -8.54 -2.12 -0.60
N SER A 84 -9.18 -3.11 -1.21
CA SER A 84 -9.15 -4.50 -0.72
C SER A 84 -8.72 -5.46 -1.81
N MET A 85 -7.82 -6.39 -1.51
CA MET A 85 -7.39 -7.42 -2.47
C MET A 85 -7.09 -8.75 -1.78
N LYS A 86 -7.30 -9.87 -2.49
CA LYS A 86 -6.91 -11.22 -2.04
C LYS A 86 -5.86 -11.80 -2.96
N LYS A 87 -4.73 -12.20 -2.40
CA LYS A 87 -3.58 -12.76 -3.16
C LYS A 87 -2.81 -13.77 -2.33
N LYS A 88 -2.00 -14.59 -3.01
CA LYS A 88 -0.96 -15.38 -2.35
C LYS A 88 0.04 -14.45 -1.69
N GLY A 89 0.55 -14.84 -0.52
CA GLY A 89 1.48 -14.01 0.28
C GLY A 89 2.73 -13.56 -0.48
N GLY A 90 3.21 -14.36 -1.44
CA GLY A 90 4.33 -13.97 -2.30
C GLY A 90 4.07 -12.74 -3.18
N ASP A 91 2.81 -12.51 -3.57
CA ASP A 91 2.41 -11.49 -4.53
C ASP A 91 1.91 -10.19 -3.88
N ILE A 92 1.69 -10.19 -2.56
CA ILE A 92 1.20 -9.00 -1.85
C ILE A 92 2.25 -7.89 -1.85
N SER A 93 3.51 -8.23 -1.60
CA SER A 93 4.59 -7.24 -1.53
C SER A 93 4.73 -6.43 -2.83
N SER A 94 4.63 -7.09 -4.00
CA SER A 94 4.65 -6.41 -5.29
C SER A 94 3.38 -5.59 -5.51
N ALA A 95 2.21 -6.11 -5.13
CA ALA A 95 0.95 -5.38 -5.25
C ALA A 95 0.95 -4.08 -4.43
N ILE A 96 1.39 -4.12 -3.17
CA ILE A 96 1.51 -2.92 -2.31
C ILE A 96 2.50 -1.93 -2.92
N ARG A 97 3.61 -2.41 -3.48
CA ARG A 97 4.58 -1.53 -4.15
C ARG A 97 4.00 -0.87 -5.40
N THR A 98 3.21 -1.59 -6.19
CA THR A 98 2.47 -1.03 -7.32
C THR A 98 1.49 0.05 -6.85
N VAL A 99 0.75 -0.20 -5.76
CA VAL A 99 -0.17 0.79 -5.18
C VAL A 99 0.56 2.07 -4.80
N ALA A 100 1.64 1.96 -4.03
CA ALA A 100 2.45 3.12 -3.64
C ALA A 100 3.04 3.85 -4.85
N SER A 101 3.46 3.13 -5.91
CA SER A 101 3.97 3.75 -7.14
C SER A 101 2.91 4.54 -7.90
N LEU A 102 1.68 4.01 -8.01
CA LEU A 102 0.58 4.67 -8.72
C LEU A 102 0.04 5.87 -7.93
N ILE A 103 -0.01 5.76 -6.61
CA ILE A 103 -0.41 6.88 -5.76
C ILE A 103 0.63 8.00 -5.77
N LYS A 104 1.92 7.66 -5.90
CA LYS A 104 3.00 8.63 -6.04
C LYS A 104 2.93 9.46 -7.33
N SER A 105 2.27 8.97 -8.38
CA SER A 105 2.07 9.72 -9.63
C SER A 105 0.90 10.70 -9.60
N CYS A 106 0.18 10.78 -8.48
CA CYS A 106 -0.89 11.76 -8.30
C CYS A 106 -0.35 13.20 -8.35
N GLU A 107 -0.81 13.98 -9.33
CA GLU A 107 -0.37 15.36 -9.56
C GLU A 107 -1.12 16.36 -8.68
N PHE A 108 -2.41 16.11 -8.40
CA PHE A 108 -3.28 17.03 -7.67
C PHE A 108 -3.47 16.65 -6.19
N CYS A 109 -2.65 15.74 -5.65
CA CYS A 109 -2.74 15.35 -4.25
C CYS A 109 -1.42 15.33 -3.48
N SER A 110 -1.55 15.63 -2.19
CA SER A 110 -0.56 15.30 -1.17
C SER A 110 -1.03 14.05 -0.44
N VAL A 111 -0.20 13.01 -0.40
CA VAL A 111 -0.49 11.77 0.32
C VAL A 111 -0.06 11.94 1.76
N HIS A 112 -1.03 11.88 2.68
CA HIS A 112 -0.79 12.00 4.12
C HIS A 112 -0.35 10.69 4.76
N GLY A 113 -0.86 9.57 4.25
CA GLY A 113 -0.56 8.27 4.80
C GLY A 113 -1.15 7.14 3.98
N ILE A 114 -0.46 6.01 4.03
CA ILE A 114 -0.95 4.71 3.61
C ILE A 114 -0.93 3.85 4.85
N ASP A 115 -2.06 3.25 5.22
CA ASP A 115 -2.21 2.36 6.35
C ASP A 115 -3.00 1.13 5.93
N GLY A 116 -2.69 -0.01 6.53
CA GLY A 116 -3.41 -1.22 6.19
C GLY A 116 -3.08 -2.43 7.03
N GLU A 117 -3.87 -3.46 6.80
CA GLU A 117 -3.87 -4.72 7.49
C GLU A 117 -3.80 -5.86 6.48
N ILE A 118 -3.15 -6.95 6.88
CA ILE A 118 -3.07 -8.18 6.11
C ILE A 118 -3.65 -9.29 6.99
N HIS A 119 -4.68 -9.94 6.49
CA HIS A 119 -5.48 -10.93 7.20
C HIS A 119 -5.28 -12.33 6.62
N LEU A 120 -5.27 -13.33 7.49
CA LEU A 120 -5.39 -14.75 7.13
C LEU A 120 -6.71 -15.26 7.73
N GLY A 121 -7.73 -15.42 6.88
CA GLY A 121 -9.09 -15.61 7.38
C GLY A 121 -9.54 -14.39 8.17
N ASP A 122 -9.95 -14.59 9.42
CA ASP A 122 -10.42 -13.51 10.32
C ASP A 122 -9.29 -12.92 11.20
N ASP A 123 -8.05 -13.44 11.09
CA ASP A 123 -6.93 -13.06 11.94
C ASP A 123 -6.02 -12.01 11.27
N VAL A 124 -5.81 -10.88 11.93
CA VAL A 124 -4.81 -9.88 11.54
C VAL A 124 -3.41 -10.50 11.68
N SER A 125 -2.76 -10.72 10.55
CA SER A 125 -1.47 -11.38 10.46
C SER A 125 -0.31 -10.41 10.27
N ALA A 126 -0.55 -9.23 9.72
CA ALA A 126 0.39 -8.12 9.69
C ALA A 126 -0.34 -6.78 9.60
N ILE A 127 0.32 -5.73 10.05
CA ILE A 127 -0.12 -4.35 9.83
C ILE A 127 0.99 -3.57 9.16
N PHE A 128 0.64 -2.54 8.41
CA PHE A 128 1.61 -1.66 7.79
C PHE A 128 1.13 -0.23 7.75
N PHE A 129 2.07 0.70 7.72
CA PHE A 129 1.81 2.11 7.60
C PHE A 129 3.00 2.82 6.97
N GLY A 130 2.78 3.99 6.41
CA GLY A 130 3.82 4.80 5.79
C GLY A 130 3.26 5.79 4.80
N ASP A 131 4.04 6.03 3.76
CA ASP A 131 3.72 6.92 2.65
C ASP A 131 4.25 6.32 1.33
N PRO A 132 4.02 6.96 0.17
CA PRO A 132 4.48 6.44 -1.11
C PRO A 132 6.01 6.32 -1.28
N TYR A 133 6.81 6.81 -0.34
CA TYR A 133 8.27 6.77 -0.36
C TYR A 133 8.87 5.78 0.65
N LYS A 134 8.20 5.56 1.79
CA LYS A 134 8.64 4.62 2.82
C LYS A 134 7.47 3.93 3.49
N MET A 135 7.54 2.60 3.54
CA MET A 135 6.55 1.74 4.20
C MET A 135 7.18 0.99 5.37
N THR A 136 6.42 0.84 6.44
CA THR A 136 6.78 0.06 7.63
C THR A 136 5.79 -1.07 7.82
N PHE A 137 6.28 -2.30 7.98
CA PHE A 137 5.49 -3.50 8.23
C PHE A 137 5.80 -4.05 9.61
N ILE A 138 4.76 -4.47 10.32
CA ILE A 138 4.84 -5.16 11.61
C ILE A 138 4.15 -6.52 11.44
N LEU A 139 4.91 -7.59 11.66
CA LEU A 139 4.43 -8.97 11.44
C LEU A 139 5.08 -9.94 12.44
N PRO A 140 4.49 -11.12 12.69
CA PRO A 140 5.02 -12.09 13.64
C PRO A 140 6.34 -12.69 13.13
N GLY A 141 7.35 -12.70 14.00
CA GLY A 141 8.60 -13.39 13.74
C GLY A 141 8.40 -14.90 13.61
N GLN A 142 9.40 -15.58 13.05
CA GLN A 142 9.34 -17.03 12.79
C GLN A 142 9.12 -17.89 14.06
N ASP A 143 9.47 -17.36 15.23
CA ASP A 143 9.25 -18.02 16.53
C ASP A 143 7.81 -17.87 17.06
N GLY A 144 6.98 -17.04 16.41
CA GLY A 144 5.60 -16.74 16.82
C GLY A 144 5.48 -15.98 18.14
N ARG A 145 6.59 -15.51 18.73
CA ARG A 145 6.61 -14.88 20.06
C ARG A 145 6.95 -13.40 20.03
N ARG A 146 7.62 -12.95 18.97
CA ARG A 146 8.05 -11.56 18.80
C ARG A 146 7.45 -10.98 17.54
N LEU A 147 7.25 -9.67 17.53
CA LEU A 147 6.99 -8.93 16.31
C LEU A 147 8.33 -8.54 15.69
N ILE A 148 8.40 -8.56 14.36
CA ILE A 148 9.48 -7.97 13.59
C ILE A 148 8.96 -6.72 12.91
N VAL A 149 9.84 -5.72 12.81
CA VAL A 149 9.56 -4.47 12.10
C VAL A 149 10.45 -4.44 10.86
N MET A 150 9.84 -4.21 9.70
CA MET A 150 10.54 -4.11 8.42
C MET A 150 10.24 -2.76 7.81
N GLU A 151 11.27 -2.00 7.47
CA GLU A 151 11.15 -0.72 6.78
C GLU A 151 11.64 -0.86 5.35
N MET A 152 10.93 -0.24 4.40
CA MET A 152 11.14 -0.46 2.98
C MET A 152 10.97 0.86 2.23
N ASN A 153 11.91 1.16 1.34
CA ASN A 153 11.75 2.29 0.42
C ASN A 153 10.99 1.85 -0.82
N THR A 154 10.06 2.68 -1.31
CA THR A 154 9.18 2.36 -2.45
C THR A 154 9.69 2.86 -3.79
#